data_AF-A0A533VTR3-F1
#
_entry.id   AF-A0A533VTR3-F1
#
_cell.length_a   1.000
_cell.length_b   1.000
_cell.length_c   1.000
_cell.angle_alpha   90.00
_cell.angle_beta   90.00
_cell.angle_gamma   90.00
#
_symmetry.space_group_name_H-M   'P 1'
#
loop_
_entity.id
_entity.type
_entity.pdbx_description
1 polymer ?
#
loop_
_entity_poly.entity_id
_entity_poly.type
_entity_poly.pdbx_seq_one_letter_code
_entity_poly.pdbx_strand_id
1 'polypeptide(L)'
;MMIFLVKGFLPSPTADFLVIFEALLVGLSFLILGRGGATYVELVNGLLQTPVKLSLAPFSLLLALFFGVQVDAYASLLRVRNSEARAGRLVATLSLSSATTGVVAYYATAVVEKLVPSDLSIALTILIFGVVSGAAAAYLAARIWNGNLRSRFQG
;
A
#
# COMPACT_ATOMS: atom_id res chain seq x y z
N MET A 1 -5.05 6.13 -10.02
CA MET A 1 -5.73 7.40 -10.36
C MET A 1 -5.98 8.27 -9.13
N MET A 2 -6.79 7.87 -8.15
CA MET A 2 -6.99 8.66 -6.91
C MET A 2 -5.70 8.83 -6.07
N ILE A 3 -4.88 7.78 -5.98
CA ILE A 3 -3.61 7.78 -5.20
C ILE A 3 -2.65 8.88 -5.69
N PHE A 4 -2.53 9.02 -7.01
CA PHE A 4 -1.74 10.05 -7.68
C PHE A 4 -2.26 11.47 -7.42
N LEU A 5 -3.59 11.67 -7.48
CA LEU A 5 -4.21 12.98 -7.21
C LEU A 5 -4.01 13.45 -5.77
N VAL A 6 -3.88 12.50 -4.83
CA VAL A 6 -3.73 12.79 -3.40
C VAL A 6 -2.26 12.96 -3.00
N LYS A 7 -1.33 12.18 -3.60
CA LYS A 7 0.10 12.19 -3.22
C LYS A 7 1.01 13.00 -4.15
N GLY A 8 0.59 13.32 -5.36
CA GLY A 8 1.43 14.01 -6.35
C GLY A 8 1.82 15.44 -5.97
N PHE A 9 1.01 16.11 -5.13
CA PHE A 9 1.17 17.54 -4.81
C PHE A 9 1.68 17.84 -3.39
N LEU A 10 1.96 16.81 -2.58
CA LEU A 10 2.41 16.99 -1.20
C LEU A 10 3.91 16.64 -1.07
N PRO A 11 4.75 17.53 -0.49
CA PRO A 11 6.14 17.20 -0.20
C PRO A 11 6.21 16.06 0.84
N SER A 12 7.16 15.12 0.66
CA SER A 12 7.52 14.19 1.75
C SER A 12 7.96 15.02 2.96
N PRO A 13 7.45 14.75 4.18
CA PRO A 13 6.85 13.50 4.65
C PRO A 13 5.32 13.55 4.84
N THR A 14 4.65 14.64 4.44
CA THR A 14 3.20 14.81 4.69
C THR A 14 2.34 13.94 3.77
N ALA A 15 2.85 13.59 2.59
CA ALA A 15 2.20 12.67 1.65
C ALA A 15 2.08 11.23 2.19
N ASP A 16 2.92 10.83 3.14
CA ASP A 16 2.97 9.46 3.67
C ASP A 16 1.87 9.17 4.71
N PHE A 17 1.17 10.19 5.21
CA PHE A 17 -0.01 10.01 6.07
C PHE A 17 -1.25 9.48 5.31
N LEU A 18 -1.27 9.61 3.98
CA LEU A 18 -2.39 9.19 3.12
C LEU A 18 -2.29 7.73 2.67
N VAL A 19 -1.36 6.96 3.26
CA VAL A 19 -1.20 5.50 3.05
C VAL A 19 -2.50 4.74 3.32
N ILE A 20 -3.40 5.25 4.16
CA ILE A 20 -4.71 4.63 4.41
C ILE A 20 -5.51 4.48 3.11
N PHE A 21 -5.57 5.53 2.28
CA PHE A 21 -6.36 5.49 1.04
C PHE A 21 -5.71 4.62 -0.04
N GLU A 22 -4.39 4.63 -0.11
CA GLU A 22 -3.62 3.77 -1.02
C GLU A 22 -3.78 2.30 -0.65
N ALA A 23 -3.50 1.94 0.60
CA ALA A 23 -3.66 0.58 1.10
C ALA A 23 -5.12 0.07 0.96
N LEU A 24 -6.11 0.97 1.09
CA LEU A 24 -7.52 0.64 0.90
C LEU A 24 -7.80 0.26 -0.55
N LEU A 25 -7.35 1.09 -1.49
CA LEU A 25 -7.56 0.87 -2.93
C LEU A 25 -6.80 -0.35 -3.45
N VAL A 26 -5.59 -0.59 -2.95
CA VAL A 26 -4.79 -1.78 -3.28
C VAL A 26 -5.40 -3.05 -2.69
N GLY A 27 -5.93 -2.98 -1.47
CA GLY A 27 -6.68 -4.08 -0.88
C GLY A 27 -7.94 -4.43 -1.67
N LEU A 28 -8.66 -3.42 -2.13
CA LEU A 28 -9.83 -3.59 -2.99
C LEU A 28 -9.46 -4.11 -4.38
N SER A 29 -8.35 -3.66 -4.97
CA SER A 29 -7.92 -4.14 -6.28
C SER A 29 -7.56 -5.62 -6.27
N PHE A 30 -6.90 -6.10 -5.20
CA PHE A 30 -6.69 -7.53 -4.98
C PHE A 30 -8.02 -8.31 -4.93
N LEU A 31 -9.02 -7.79 -4.20
CA LEU A 31 -10.31 -8.47 -4.07
C LEU A 31 -11.12 -8.47 -5.38
N ILE A 32 -11.04 -7.40 -6.17
CA ILE A 32 -11.74 -7.26 -7.45
C ILE A 32 -11.08 -8.11 -8.54
N LEU A 33 -9.75 -7.97 -8.72
CA LEU A 33 -9.01 -8.58 -9.84
C LEU A 33 -8.43 -9.95 -9.49
N GLY A 34 -8.34 -10.31 -8.20
CA GLY A 34 -7.68 -11.52 -7.74
C GLY A 34 -6.15 -11.39 -7.69
N ARG A 35 -5.47 -12.54 -7.79
CA ARG A 35 -4.00 -12.62 -7.67
C ARG A 35 -3.35 -11.78 -8.77
N GLY A 36 -2.54 -10.79 -8.37
CA GLY A 36 -1.87 -9.85 -9.28
C GLY A 36 -2.57 -8.49 -9.39
N GLY A 37 -3.78 -8.35 -8.83
CA GLY A 37 -4.57 -7.11 -8.87
C GLY A 37 -3.92 -5.96 -8.11
N ALA A 38 -3.24 -6.25 -7.00
CA ALA A 38 -2.50 -5.26 -6.24
C ALA A 38 -1.27 -4.78 -7.02
N THR A 39 -0.47 -5.70 -7.55
CA THR A 39 0.73 -5.39 -8.35
C THR A 39 0.41 -4.57 -9.59
N TYR A 40 -0.68 -4.89 -10.31
CA TYR A 40 -1.04 -4.15 -11.51
C TYR A 40 -1.41 -2.70 -11.20
N VAL A 41 -2.23 -2.48 -10.17
CA VAL A 41 -2.64 -1.13 -9.76
C VAL A 41 -1.44 -0.32 -9.27
N GLU A 42 -0.53 -0.95 -8.53
CA GLU A 42 0.70 -0.28 -8.07
C GLU A 42 1.69 0.01 -9.19
N LEU A 43 1.82 -0.85 -10.19
CA LEU A 43 2.65 -0.57 -11.37
C LEU A 43 2.13 0.68 -12.11
N VAL A 44 0.82 0.75 -12.34
CA VAL A 44 0.19 1.93 -12.98
C VAL A 44 0.34 3.18 -12.10
N ASN A 45 0.19 3.03 -10.78
CA ASN A 45 0.39 4.11 -9.81
C ASN A 45 1.83 4.65 -9.84
N GLY A 46 2.83 3.77 -9.79
CA GLY A 46 4.25 4.12 -9.85
C GLY A 46 4.63 4.80 -11.16
N LEU A 47 4.13 4.29 -12.30
CA LEU A 47 4.34 4.91 -13.61
C LEU A 47 3.75 6.32 -13.68
N LEU A 48 2.55 6.53 -13.12
CA LEU A 48 1.92 7.85 -13.06
C LEU A 48 2.70 8.83 -12.17
N GLN A 49 3.32 8.36 -11.08
CA GLN A 49 4.12 9.19 -10.17
C GLN A 49 5.51 9.55 -10.72
N THR A 50 6.03 8.75 -11.66
CA THR A 50 7.37 8.90 -12.26
C THR A 50 7.61 10.32 -12.83
N PRO A 51 6.72 10.91 -13.66
CA PRO A 51 6.94 12.26 -14.19
C PRO A 51 6.81 13.39 -13.15
N VAL A 52 6.16 13.14 -12.01
CA VAL A 52 5.96 14.16 -10.96
C VAL A 52 7.12 14.19 -9.96
N LYS A 53 7.70 13.02 -9.65
CA LYS A 53 8.83 12.87 -8.73
C LYS A 53 10.15 12.70 -9.51
N LEU A 54 10.53 13.69 -10.32
CA LEU A 54 11.68 13.62 -11.23
C LEU A 54 13.00 13.13 -10.60
N SER A 55 13.26 13.44 -9.33
CA SER A 55 14.52 13.05 -8.67
C SER A 55 14.52 11.65 -8.06
N LEU A 56 13.36 11.08 -7.71
CA LEU A 56 13.22 9.75 -7.08
C LEU A 56 12.38 8.78 -7.94
N ALA A 57 12.22 9.08 -9.23
CA ALA A 57 11.28 8.41 -10.12
C ALA A 57 11.50 6.88 -10.23
N PRO A 58 12.71 6.36 -10.53
CA PRO A 58 12.92 4.92 -10.62
C PRO A 58 12.78 4.23 -9.26
N PHE A 59 13.18 4.91 -8.18
CA PHE A 59 13.08 4.37 -6.83
C PHE A 59 11.62 4.25 -6.36
N SER A 60 10.81 5.26 -6.63
CA SER A 60 9.38 5.27 -6.31
C SER A 60 8.63 4.17 -7.04
N LEU A 61 8.99 3.91 -8.31
CA LEU A 61 8.40 2.84 -9.11
C LEU A 61 8.76 1.45 -8.56
N LEU A 62 10.02 1.23 -8.18
CA LEU A 62 10.46 -0.02 -7.55
C LEU A 62 9.75 -0.25 -6.21
N LEU A 63 9.59 0.79 -5.40
CA LEU A 63 8.94 0.69 -4.10
C LEU A 63 7.43 0.39 -4.24
N ALA A 64 6.75 1.03 -5.21
CA ALA A 64 5.36 0.73 -5.55
C ALA A 64 5.18 -0.72 -5.99
N LEU A 65 6.04 -1.20 -6.90
CA LEU A 65 6.05 -2.59 -7.34
C LEU A 65 6.29 -3.56 -6.16
N PHE A 66 7.23 -3.24 -5.29
CA PHE A 66 7.54 -4.03 -4.10
C PHE A 66 6.32 -4.15 -3.17
N PHE A 67 5.61 -3.05 -2.94
CA PHE A 67 4.38 -3.05 -2.14
C PHE A 67 3.29 -3.90 -2.77
N GLY A 68 3.01 -3.72 -4.06
CA GLY A 68 1.98 -4.49 -4.78
C GLY A 68 2.27 -6.00 -4.77
N VAL A 69 3.54 -6.37 -5.02
CA VAL A 69 3.98 -7.78 -4.97
C VAL A 69 3.87 -8.34 -3.55
N GLN A 70 4.23 -7.58 -2.52
CA GLN A 70 4.05 -8.01 -1.13
C GLN A 70 2.60 -8.27 -0.77
N VAL A 71 1.70 -7.37 -1.17
CA VAL A 71 0.26 -7.55 -0.93
C VAL A 71 -0.24 -8.81 -1.61
N ASP A 72 0.10 -9.03 -2.88
CA ASP A 72 -0.27 -10.25 -3.61
C ASP A 72 0.32 -11.52 -2.97
N ALA A 73 1.59 -11.47 -2.57
CA ALA A 73 2.29 -12.60 -1.95
C ALA A 73 1.70 -12.95 -0.58
N TYR A 74 1.50 -11.96 0.29
CA TYR A 74 0.92 -12.18 1.61
C TYR A 74 -0.57 -12.53 1.55
N ALA A 75 -1.32 -11.95 0.62
CA ALA A 75 -2.72 -12.34 0.42
C ALA A 75 -2.83 -13.79 -0.04
N SER A 76 -1.93 -14.23 -0.93
CA SER A 76 -1.83 -15.64 -1.34
C SER A 76 -1.38 -16.55 -0.19
N LEU A 77 -0.38 -16.13 0.60
CA LEU A 77 0.15 -16.90 1.72
C LEU A 77 -0.90 -17.08 2.84
N LEU A 78 -1.62 -16.01 3.17
CA LEU A 78 -2.68 -15.99 4.17
C LEU A 78 -4.01 -16.54 3.64
N ARG A 79 -4.04 -16.99 2.39
CA ARG A 79 -5.22 -17.56 1.71
C ARG A 79 -6.43 -16.62 1.81
N VAL A 80 -6.21 -15.34 1.51
CA VAL A 80 -7.28 -14.36 1.33
C VAL A 80 -8.05 -14.77 0.07
N ARG A 81 -9.36 -15.01 0.22
CA ARG A 81 -10.23 -15.40 -0.89
C ARG A 81 -11.12 -14.23 -1.27
N ASN A 82 -11.29 -14.00 -2.57
CA ASN A 82 -12.21 -12.99 -3.07
C ASN A 82 -13.68 -13.30 -2.70
N SER A 83 -14.04 -14.57 -2.50
CA SER A 83 -15.39 -14.97 -2.10
C SER A 83 -15.75 -14.64 -0.65
N GLU A 84 -14.77 -14.59 0.24
CA GLU A 84 -14.93 -14.26 1.66
C GLU A 84 -13.68 -13.54 2.14
N ALA A 85 -13.71 -12.21 2.02
CA ALA A 85 -12.69 -11.36 2.58
C ALA A 85 -12.82 -11.39 4.12
N ARG A 86 -12.18 -12.38 4.76
CA ARG A 86 -12.04 -12.42 6.22
C ARG A 86 -11.22 -11.21 6.64
N ALA A 87 -11.87 -10.24 7.28
CA ALA A 87 -11.28 -8.95 7.65
C ALA A 87 -9.92 -9.12 8.35
N GLY A 88 -9.79 -10.08 9.28
CA GLY A 88 -8.53 -10.35 9.97
C GLY A 88 -7.37 -10.76 9.06
N ARG A 89 -7.62 -11.53 7.99
CA ARG A 89 -6.57 -11.96 7.05
C ARG A 89 -6.13 -10.82 6.14
N LEU A 90 -7.09 -10.00 5.70
CA LEU A 90 -6.81 -8.83 4.87
C LEU A 90 -6.05 -7.76 5.68
N VAL A 91 -6.44 -7.57 6.95
CA VAL A 91 -5.74 -6.71 7.91
C VAL A 91 -4.31 -7.18 8.11
N ALA A 92 -4.10 -8.46 8.42
CA ALA A 92 -2.74 -9.00 8.56
C ALA A 92 -1.90 -8.80 7.29
N THR A 93 -2.48 -9.04 6.11
CA THR A 93 -1.82 -8.87 4.81
C THR A 93 -1.33 -7.44 4.59
N LEU A 94 -2.25 -6.47 4.70
CA LEU A 94 -1.94 -5.06 4.41
C LEU A 94 -1.09 -4.43 5.50
N SER A 95 -1.31 -4.77 6.78
CA SER A 95 -0.47 -4.30 7.88
C SER A 95 0.97 -4.80 7.75
N LEU A 96 1.17 -6.09 7.42
CA LEU A 96 2.51 -6.63 7.17
C LEU A 96 3.17 -5.94 5.98
N SER A 97 2.48 -5.85 4.85
CA SER A 97 2.99 -5.20 3.62
C SER A 97 3.38 -3.74 3.87
N SER A 98 2.52 -2.98 4.56
CA SER A 98 2.78 -1.57 4.87
C SER A 98 3.94 -1.40 5.85
N ALA A 99 4.07 -2.29 6.84
CA ALA A 99 5.18 -2.25 7.78
C ALA A 99 6.53 -2.52 7.08
N THR A 100 6.59 -3.59 6.28
CA THR A 100 7.81 -3.98 5.55
C THR A 100 8.17 -2.94 4.51
N THR A 101 7.20 -2.43 3.76
CA THR A 101 7.42 -1.36 2.78
C THR A 101 7.85 -0.06 3.45
N GLY A 102 7.27 0.30 4.60
CA GLY A 102 7.66 1.49 5.36
C GLY A 102 9.11 1.44 5.85
N VAL A 103 9.57 0.28 6.33
CA VAL A 103 10.98 0.08 6.73
C VAL A 103 11.92 0.17 5.53
N VAL A 104 11.56 -0.46 4.41
CA VAL A 104 12.37 -0.41 3.18
C VAL A 104 12.43 1.01 2.62
N ALA A 105 11.33 1.75 2.64
CA ALA A 105 11.26 3.15 2.23
C ALA A 105 12.11 4.06 3.12
N TYR A 106 12.03 3.87 4.44
CA TYR A 106 12.87 4.58 5.40
C TYR A 106 14.36 4.28 5.16
N TYR A 107 14.73 3.01 4.99
CA TYR A 107 16.11 2.64 4.72
C TYR A 107 16.63 3.28 3.43
N ALA A 108 15.85 3.27 2.36
CA ALA A 108 16.29 3.86 1.11
C ALA A 108 16.40 5.39 1.17
N THR A 109 15.44 6.07 1.80
CA THR A 109 15.49 7.54 1.94
C THR A 109 16.60 7.99 2.89
N ALA A 110 16.91 7.21 3.93
CA ALA A 110 18.00 7.49 4.86
C ALA A 110 19.39 7.17 4.26
N VAL A 111 19.53 6.04 3.57
CA VAL A 111 20.84 5.54 3.09
C VAL A 111 21.20 6.05 1.70
N VAL A 112 20.25 6.10 0.77
CA VAL A 112 20.50 6.47 -0.64
C VAL A 112 20.48 8.00 -0.80
N GLU A 113 19.48 8.65 -0.22
CA GLU A 113 19.26 10.09 -0.43
C GLU A 113 19.84 10.96 0.70
N LYS A 114 20.21 10.37 1.85
CA LYS A 114 20.67 11.08 3.06
C LYS A 114 19.74 12.22 3.51
N LEU A 115 18.45 12.16 3.13
CA LEU A 115 17.47 13.21 3.37
C LEU A 115 16.91 13.18 4.79
N VAL A 116 17.05 12.05 5.49
CA VAL A 116 16.42 11.82 6.80
C VAL A 116 17.47 11.41 7.82
N PRO A 117 17.53 12.04 9.00
CA PRO A 117 18.36 11.59 10.12
C PRO A 117 18.01 10.16 10.49
N SER A 118 19.03 9.31 10.63
CA SER A 118 18.86 7.90 10.99
C SER A 118 18.57 7.74 12.48
N ASP A 119 17.42 8.26 12.92
CA ASP A 119 16.94 8.19 14.30
C ASP A 119 15.87 7.09 14.45
N LEU A 120 16.04 6.25 15.48
CA LEU A 120 15.14 5.14 15.78
C LEU A 120 13.69 5.62 15.99
N SER A 121 13.51 6.82 16.53
CA SER A 121 12.21 7.45 16.78
C SER A 121 11.41 7.70 15.50
N ILE A 122 12.08 8.08 14.40
CA ILE A 122 11.44 8.33 13.10
C ILE A 122 11.02 6.99 12.49
N ALA A 123 11.89 5.98 12.53
CA ALA A 123 11.59 4.63 12.07
C ALA A 123 10.39 4.00 12.81
N LEU A 124 10.34 4.15 14.14
CA LEU A 124 9.21 3.69 14.96
C LEU A 124 7.91 4.40 14.62
N THR A 125 7.96 5.70 14.37
CA THR A 125 6.77 6.48 13.98
C THR A 125 6.22 6.01 12.64
N ILE A 126 7.08 5.84 11.63
CA ILE A 126 6.70 5.32 10.32
C ILE A 126 6.11 3.91 10.43
N LEU A 127 6.70 3.05 11.24
CA LEU A 127 6.22 1.69 11.45
C LEU A 127 4.83 1.67 12.11
N ILE A 128 4.66 2.41 13.22
CA ILE A 128 3.38 2.48 13.94
C ILE A 128 2.30 3.05 13.03
N PHE A 129 2.60 4.17 12.36
CA PHE A 129 1.64 4.83 11.49
C PHE A 129 1.28 3.97 10.27
N GLY A 130 2.26 3.30 9.67
CA GLY A 130 2.06 2.39 8.53
C GLY A 130 1.23 1.16 8.89
N VAL A 131 1.47 0.54 10.05
CA VAL A 131 0.71 -0.61 10.54
C VAL A 131 -0.73 -0.23 10.85
N VAL A 132 -0.94 0.86 11.60
CA VAL A 132 -2.27 1.36 11.96
C VAL A 132 -3.06 1.75 10.72
N SER A 133 -2.41 2.46 9.79
CA SER A 133 -3.02 2.87 8.54
C SER A 133 -3.39 1.68 7.65
N GLY A 134 -2.49 0.71 7.50
CA GLY A 134 -2.74 -0.53 6.76
C GLY A 134 -3.86 -1.35 7.37
N ALA A 135 -3.94 -1.41 8.70
CA ALA A 135 -5.01 -2.12 9.41
C ALA A 135 -6.38 -1.47 9.20
N ALA A 136 -6.46 -0.14 9.36
CA ALA A 136 -7.68 0.63 9.15
C ALA A 136 -8.17 0.50 7.70
N ALA A 137 -7.26 0.65 6.75
CA ALA A 137 -7.53 0.50 5.32
C ALA A 137 -8.06 -0.89 4.97
N ALA A 138 -7.44 -1.94 5.50
CA ALA A 138 -7.86 -3.32 5.27
C ALA A 138 -9.22 -3.65 5.88
N TYR A 139 -9.49 -3.13 7.08
CA TYR A 139 -10.79 -3.30 7.72
C TYR A 139 -11.89 -2.65 6.89
N LEU A 140 -11.66 -1.42 6.41
CA LEU A 140 -12.58 -0.72 5.52
C LEU A 140 -12.75 -1.45 4.18
N ALA A 141 -11.66 -1.95 3.58
CA ALA A 141 -11.71 -2.74 2.34
C ALA A 141 -12.60 -3.97 2.51
N ALA A 142 -12.40 -4.74 3.60
CA ALA A 142 -13.19 -5.92 3.89
C ALA A 142 -14.67 -5.58 4.14
N ARG A 143 -14.96 -4.47 4.82
CA ARG A 143 -16.34 -4.02 5.08
C ARG A 143 -17.05 -3.61 3.79
N ILE A 144 -16.37 -2.84 2.92
CA ILE A 144 -16.91 -2.42 1.63
C ILE A 144 -17.15 -3.64 0.73
N TRP A 145 -16.19 -4.57 0.70
CA TRP A 145 -16.30 -5.80 -0.09
C TRP A 145 -17.48 -6.67 0.32
N ASN A 146 -17.55 -7.01 1.61
CA ASN A 146 -18.60 -7.89 2.14
C ASN A 146 -19.99 -7.23 2.11
N GLY A 147 -20.07 -5.91 2.24
CA GLY A 147 -21.33 -5.17 2.28
C GLY A 147 -21.92 -4.80 0.91
N ASN A 148 -21.08 -4.42 -0.07
CA ASN A 148 -21.57 -3.77 -1.30
C ASN A 148 -21.12 -4.44 -2.60
N LEU A 149 -19.90 -4.99 -2.65
CA LEU A 149 -19.28 -5.41 -3.91
C LEU A 149 -19.40 -6.91 -4.17
N ARG A 150 -19.49 -7.73 -3.12
CA ARG A 150 -19.62 -9.19 -3.26
C ARG A 150 -20.81 -9.61 -4.13
N SER A 151 -21.96 -8.95 -3.99
CA SER A 151 -23.18 -9.32 -4.73
C SER A 151 -23.13 -8.99 -6.22
N ARG A 152 -22.23 -8.11 -6.66
CA ARG A 152 -22.15 -7.64 -8.05
C ARG A 152 -21.07 -8.32 -8.89
N PHE A 153 -20.05 -8.89 -8.26
CA PHE A 153 -18.90 -9.50 -8.95
C PHE A 153 -18.86 -11.03 -8.85
N GLN A 154 -19.80 -11.66 -8.13
CA GLN A 154 -19.91 -13.13 -8.02
C GLN A 154 -21.27 -13.69 -8.48
N GLY A 155 -22.06 -12.89 -9.20
CA GLY A 155 -23.21 -13.38 -9.97
C GLY A 155 -22.74 -13.82 -11.35
#